data_AF-A0A2S9XHT2-F1
#
_entry.id   AF-A0A2S9XHT2-F1
#
_cell.length_a   1.000
_cell.length_b   1.000
_cell.length_c   1.000
_cell.angle_alpha   90.00
_cell.angle_beta   90.00
_cell.angle_gamma   90.00
#
_symmetry.space_group_name_H-M   'P 1'
#
loop_
_entity.id
_entity.type
_entity.pdbx_description
1 polymer ?
#
loop_
_entity_poly.entity_id
_entity_poly.type
_entity_poly.pdbx_seq_one_letter_code
_entity_poly.pdbx_strand_id
1 'polypeptide(L)'
;MNVRETRDQAQAFLATAAKLLHRHGMPAHRLEDTLMACAAALGVRLQVFATPTSVELAFGGRRQRAHMIRSDAGEAELGRLVALDAVIADVRSGLRDPVSGRRALRRAAAAPPIYGSSAIVLASGLASAGAARFFGGNLGDSLSSLGLGLGVGLLSLAAGRRTGLGRVFAPLAAFLAALLSLILARAIGGVHSHVTTLAALIVLVPGLSLTVAMTELATRHLVSGTARLAGALTVFMTMAFGVAVARALAGALPIDTSYALAPALTAELAPWTRMVALMLAPIGFCVLFQVRRADVPAIAITGVVAAELARLAGAVAGPELGAFTGAFAVGLAANGYAAWRRLPAAVILLPCLLLLVPGSLGFQSVTLFVSNDALAGVEAAFRMILIAASLVAGVLVANTVALPHVRGPAHEHRAV
;
A
#
# COMPACT_ATOMS: atom_id res chain seq x y z
N MET A 1 37.99 13.00 19.35
CA MET A 1 36.57 13.43 19.21
C MET A 1 35.90 13.27 20.56
N ASN A 2 35.16 14.28 21.05
CA ASN A 2 34.56 14.24 22.38
C ASN A 2 33.41 13.19 22.40
N VAL A 3 33.28 12.40 23.48
CA VAL A 3 32.20 11.39 23.64
C VAL A 3 30.82 12.02 23.48
N ARG A 4 30.67 13.27 23.95
CA ARG A 4 29.42 14.02 23.83
C ARG A 4 29.08 14.37 22.38
N GLU A 5 30.07 14.79 21.61
CA GLU A 5 29.94 15.15 20.20
C GLU A 5 29.57 13.93 19.33
N THR A 6 30.21 12.79 19.60
CA THR A 6 29.90 11.52 18.93
C THR A 6 28.45 11.09 19.17
N ARG A 7 27.96 11.28 20.41
CA ARG A 7 26.58 10.99 20.78
C ARG A 7 25.58 11.92 20.09
N ASP A 8 25.87 13.21 20.04
CA ASP A 8 25.01 14.19 19.38
C ASP A 8 24.90 13.92 17.86
N GLN A 9 26.00 13.48 17.23
CA GLN A 9 26.00 13.05 15.83
C GLN A 9 25.11 11.82 15.59
N ALA A 10 25.19 10.81 16.47
CA ALA A 10 24.35 9.61 16.42
C ALA A 10 22.86 9.95 16.60
N GLN A 11 22.52 10.83 17.54
CA GLN A 11 21.14 11.29 17.75
C GLN A 11 20.60 12.02 16.51
N ALA A 12 21.41 12.90 15.90
CA ALA A 12 20.99 13.63 14.72
C ALA A 12 20.85 12.74 13.47
N PHE A 13 21.64 11.66 13.39
CA PHE A 13 21.47 10.61 12.39
C PHE A 13 20.12 9.89 12.59
N LEU A 14 19.84 9.40 13.80
CA LEU A 14 18.60 8.70 14.14
C LEU A 14 17.37 9.58 13.89
N ALA A 15 17.40 10.87 14.26
CA ALA A 15 16.33 11.80 13.97
C ALA A 15 16.09 12.02 12.46
N THR A 16 17.17 12.03 11.67
CA THR A 16 17.06 12.12 10.20
C THR A 16 16.51 10.83 9.61
N ALA A 17 16.96 9.67 10.08
CA ALA A 17 16.46 8.36 9.68
C ALA A 17 14.96 8.23 9.98
N ALA A 18 14.55 8.59 11.21
CA ALA A 18 13.17 8.56 11.65
C ALA A 18 12.26 9.38 10.71
N LYS A 19 12.63 10.64 10.45
CA LYS A 19 11.88 11.53 9.55
C LYS A 19 11.76 10.96 8.14
N LEU A 20 12.84 10.39 7.59
CA LEU A 20 12.86 9.91 6.21
C LEU A 20 12.12 8.58 6.04
N LEU A 21 12.33 7.61 6.94
CA LEU A 21 11.61 6.35 6.92
C LEU A 21 10.10 6.56 7.07
N HIS A 22 9.69 7.44 7.99
CA HIS A 22 8.30 7.81 8.18
C HIS A 22 7.68 8.48 6.95
N ARG A 23 8.39 9.46 6.36
CA ARG A 23 7.96 10.17 5.15
C ARG A 23 7.82 9.24 3.94
N HIS A 24 8.57 8.15 3.88
CA HIS A 24 8.51 7.19 2.78
C HIS A 24 7.65 5.95 3.10
N GLY A 25 6.76 6.06 4.08
CA GLY A 25 5.66 5.12 4.31
C GLY A 25 6.04 3.87 5.10
N MET A 26 7.11 3.90 5.90
CA MET A 26 7.41 2.80 6.83
C MET A 26 6.32 2.70 7.92
N PRO A 27 5.72 1.52 8.15
CA PRO A 27 4.78 1.29 9.25
C PRO A 27 5.39 1.55 10.63
N ALA A 28 4.58 1.95 11.61
CA ALA A 28 5.04 2.37 12.94
C ALA A 28 5.87 1.29 13.64
N HIS A 29 5.36 0.05 13.69
CA HIS A 29 6.07 -1.08 14.32
C HIS A 29 7.47 -1.31 13.71
N ARG A 30 7.61 -1.27 12.38
CA ARG A 30 8.91 -1.43 11.71
C ARG A 30 9.82 -0.23 11.91
N LEU A 31 9.26 0.98 11.92
CA LEU A 31 10.01 2.20 12.15
C LEU A 31 10.66 2.19 13.54
N GLU A 32 9.87 1.86 14.56
CA GLU A 32 10.32 1.76 15.95
C GLU A 32 11.40 0.68 16.09
N ASP A 33 11.16 -0.54 15.60
CA ASP A 33 12.13 -1.65 15.62
C ASP A 33 13.47 -1.26 14.96
N THR A 34 13.41 -0.65 13.78
CA THR A 34 14.60 -0.28 12.99
C THR A 34 15.43 0.78 13.72
N LEU A 35 14.78 1.81 14.26
CA LEU A 35 15.45 2.89 14.99
C LEU A 35 16.02 2.40 16.32
N MET A 36 15.28 1.57 17.06
CA MET A 36 15.76 1.00 18.32
C MET A 36 16.97 0.09 18.09
N ALA A 37 16.93 -0.79 17.07
CA ALA A 37 18.06 -1.64 16.72
C ALA A 37 19.30 -0.83 16.29
N CYS A 38 19.11 0.24 15.51
CA CYS A 38 20.21 1.12 15.14
C CYS A 38 20.76 1.91 16.33
N ALA A 39 19.90 2.39 17.24
CA ALA A 39 20.31 3.11 18.43
C ALA A 39 21.12 2.22 19.38
N ALA A 40 20.70 0.96 19.55
CA ALA A 40 21.43 -0.03 20.34
C ALA A 40 22.87 -0.24 19.81
N ALA A 41 23.03 -0.41 18.49
CA ALA A 41 24.35 -0.55 17.87
C ALA A 41 25.24 0.71 18.01
N LEU A 42 24.63 1.89 18.10
CA LEU A 42 25.34 3.16 18.31
C LEU A 42 25.58 3.49 19.80
N GLY A 43 25.16 2.62 20.73
CA GLY A 43 25.26 2.87 22.18
C GLY A 43 24.36 4.03 22.66
N VAL A 44 23.29 4.34 21.92
CA VAL A 44 22.34 5.41 22.24
C VAL A 44 21.08 4.80 22.85
N ARG A 45 20.69 5.27 24.03
CA ARG A 45 19.38 4.95 24.60
C ARG A 45 18.33 5.81 23.91
N LEU A 46 17.41 5.16 23.21
CA LEU A 46 16.33 5.78 22.44
C LEU A 46 15.01 5.09 22.78
N GLN A 47 13.98 5.89 23.02
CA GLN A 47 12.59 5.48 22.94
C GLN A 47 11.96 6.14 21.72
N VAL A 48 11.11 5.40 21.00
CA VAL A 48 10.42 5.88 19.82
C VAL A 48 8.94 5.68 20.02
N PHE A 49 8.14 6.67 19.62
CA PHE A 49 6.70 6.54 19.50
C PHE A 49 6.30 7.13 18.15
N ALA A 50 5.70 6.31 17.28
CA ALA A 50 5.31 6.73 15.95
C ALA A 50 3.78 6.70 15.78
N THR A 51 3.25 7.76 15.20
CA THR A 51 1.88 7.86 14.70
C THR A 51 1.90 8.26 13.23
N PRO A 52 0.79 8.15 12.48
CA PRO A 52 0.76 8.55 11.08
C PRO A 52 1.08 10.03 10.85
N THR A 53 1.00 10.89 11.87
CA THR A 53 1.20 12.35 11.74
C THR A 53 2.37 12.89 12.56
N SER A 54 3.05 12.04 13.34
CA SER A 54 4.19 12.43 14.16
C SER A 54 5.15 11.27 14.46
N VAL A 55 6.42 11.60 14.66
CA VAL A 55 7.40 10.69 15.26
C VAL A 55 8.05 11.39 16.45
N GLU A 56 7.98 10.74 17.61
CA GLU A 56 8.56 11.21 18.86
C GLU A 56 9.79 10.37 19.20
N LEU A 57 10.89 11.05 19.53
CA LEU A 57 12.16 10.41 19.90
C LEU A 57 12.59 10.93 21.27
N ALA A 58 12.78 10.02 22.23
CA ALA A 58 13.30 10.36 23.56
C ALA A 58 14.70 9.78 23.71
N PHE A 59 15.72 10.66 23.72
CA PHE A 59 17.11 10.25 23.90
C PHE A 59 17.53 10.37 25.36
N GLY A 60 18.18 9.34 25.91
CA GLY A 60 18.78 9.36 27.24
C GLY A 60 18.23 8.30 28.20
N GLY A 61 18.62 8.43 29.47
CA GLY A 61 18.20 7.56 30.57
C GLY A 61 17.33 8.35 31.56
N ARG A 62 17.86 8.61 32.77
CA ARG A 62 17.13 9.37 33.82
C ARG A 62 16.79 10.81 33.43
N ARG A 63 17.57 11.44 32.55
CA ARG A 63 17.25 12.72 31.91
C ARG A 63 17.08 12.47 30.43
N GLN A 64 15.84 12.59 29.93
CA GLN A 64 15.52 12.40 28.53
C GLN A 64 15.40 13.75 27.82
N ARG A 65 15.86 13.81 26.57
CA ARG A 65 15.56 14.90 25.64
C ARG A 65 14.57 14.38 24.61
N ALA A 66 13.35 14.92 24.65
CA ALA A 66 12.31 14.59 23.70
C ALA A 66 12.41 15.47 22.45
N HIS A 67 12.31 14.84 21.27
CA HIS A 67 12.23 15.49 19.98
C HIS A 67 10.93 15.05 19.31
N MET A 68 10.07 16.03 19.03
CA MET A 68 8.83 15.82 18.28
C MET A 68 9.07 16.21 16.82
N ILE A 69 8.86 15.27 15.91
CA ILE A 69 8.91 15.51 14.47
C ILE A 69 7.49 15.40 13.94
N ARG A 70 6.86 16.54 13.62
CA ARG A 70 5.58 16.54 12.90
C ARG A 70 5.83 16.24 11.43
N SER A 71 5.22 15.17 10.93
CA SER A 71 5.34 14.75 9.54
C SER A 71 4.22 13.79 9.20
N ASP A 72 3.60 13.98 8.04
CA ASP A 72 2.65 13.02 7.50
C ASP A 72 3.40 11.77 7.05
N ALA A 73 2.90 10.60 7.43
CA ALA A 73 3.33 9.33 6.89
C ALA A 73 3.02 9.36 5.40
N GLY A 74 4.08 9.42 4.58
CA GLY A 74 3.87 9.40 3.13
C GLY A 74 3.47 8.03 2.64
N GLU A 75 3.21 7.94 1.35
CA GLU A 75 2.98 6.67 0.67
C GLU A 75 4.27 5.83 0.64
N ALA A 76 4.11 4.51 0.57
CA ALA A 76 5.25 3.60 0.54
C ALA A 76 6.06 3.79 -0.74
N GLU A 77 7.32 4.19 -0.63
CA GLU A 77 8.25 4.26 -1.76
C GLU A 77 9.35 3.20 -1.58
N LEU A 78 9.09 1.99 -2.06
CA LEU A 78 9.91 0.80 -1.79
C LEU A 78 11.37 0.96 -2.22
N GLY A 79 11.61 1.55 -3.39
CA GLY A 79 12.97 1.85 -3.86
C GLY A 79 13.73 2.79 -2.93
N ARG A 80 13.05 3.79 -2.34
CA ARG A 80 13.65 4.69 -1.36
C ARG A 80 13.86 4.01 -0.01
N LEU A 81 12.88 3.24 0.47
CA LEU A 81 13.01 2.48 1.72
C LEU A 81 14.20 1.51 1.66
N VAL A 82 14.41 0.84 0.52
CA VAL A 82 15.61 0.00 0.30
C VAL A 82 16.90 0.82 0.40
N ALA A 83 16.96 1.98 -0.25
CA ALA A 83 18.15 2.84 -0.21
C ALA A 83 18.44 3.38 1.20
N LEU A 84 17.39 3.76 1.95
CA LEU A 84 17.51 4.22 3.33
C LEU A 84 17.93 3.08 4.27
N ASP A 85 17.35 1.89 4.14
CA ASP A 85 17.73 0.70 4.93
C ASP A 85 19.20 0.33 4.71
N ALA A 86 19.69 0.39 3.47
CA ALA A 86 21.10 0.14 3.17
C ALA A 86 22.02 1.11 3.93
N VAL A 87 21.71 2.41 3.95
CA VAL A 87 22.50 3.40 4.70
C VAL A 87 22.43 3.16 6.21
N ILE A 88 21.27 2.80 6.75
CA ILE A 88 21.09 2.47 8.17
C ILE A 88 21.89 1.22 8.52
N ALA A 89 21.90 0.23 7.65
CA ALA A 89 22.68 -0.99 7.82
C ALA A 89 24.19 -0.73 7.83
N ASP A 90 24.71 0.11 6.93
CA ASP A 90 26.12 0.52 6.92
C ASP A 90 26.51 1.17 8.26
N VAL A 91 25.66 2.08 8.78
CA VAL A 91 25.93 2.76 10.04
C VAL A 91 25.83 1.79 11.23
N ARG A 92 24.82 0.92 11.24
CA ARG A 92 24.62 -0.09 12.29
C ARG A 92 25.78 -1.10 12.36
N SER A 93 26.40 -1.42 11.23
CA SER A 93 27.54 -2.35 11.15
C SER A 93 28.90 -1.68 11.37
N GLY A 94 28.94 -0.35 11.57
CA GLY A 94 30.20 0.40 11.73
C GLY A 94 30.96 0.66 10.42
N LEU A 95 30.43 0.24 9.26
CA LEU A 95 31.02 0.51 7.95
C LEU A 95 30.97 1.99 7.56
N ARG A 96 30.07 2.76 8.20
CA ARG A 96 29.88 4.19 7.95
C ARG A 96 29.64 4.94 9.25
N ASP A 97 30.30 6.08 9.43
CA ASP A 97 30.06 6.94 10.58
C ASP A 97 28.68 7.65 10.50
N PRO A 98 28.09 8.07 11.63
CA PRO A 98 26.78 8.73 11.64
C PRO A 98 26.68 10.02 10.82
N VAL A 99 27.76 10.80 10.68
CA VAL A 99 27.77 12.06 9.94
C VAL A 99 27.69 11.79 8.44
N SER A 100 28.54 10.89 7.94
CA SER A 100 28.52 10.42 6.56
C SER A 100 27.22 9.66 6.26
N GLY A 101 26.70 8.89 7.22
CA GLY A 101 25.39 8.24 7.18
C GLY A 101 24.27 9.23 6.96
N ARG A 102 24.22 10.32 7.74
CA ARG A 102 23.20 11.36 7.61
C ARG A 102 23.25 12.04 6.23
N ARG A 103 24.45 12.30 5.71
CA ARG A 103 24.64 12.81 4.33
C ARG A 103 24.17 11.81 3.28
N ALA A 104 24.40 10.52 3.48
CA ALA A 104 23.96 9.47 2.57
C ALA A 104 22.43 9.30 2.60
N LEU A 105 21.79 9.36 3.77
CA LEU A 105 20.33 9.35 3.91
C LEU A 105 19.68 10.50 3.13
N ARG A 106 20.20 11.72 3.28
CA ARG A 106 19.70 12.89 2.54
C ARG A 106 19.87 12.74 1.03
N ARG A 107 21.00 12.19 0.59
CA ARG A 107 21.24 11.90 -0.84
C ARG A 107 20.28 10.84 -1.38
N ALA A 108 20.06 9.76 -0.64
CA ALA A 108 19.11 8.71 -1.00
C ALA A 108 17.67 9.26 -1.09
N ALA A 109 17.28 10.12 -0.15
CA ALA A 109 15.96 10.77 -0.15
C ALA A 109 15.80 11.84 -1.24
N ALA A 110 16.89 12.42 -1.75
CA ALA A 110 16.87 13.41 -2.83
C ALA A 110 17.01 12.79 -4.24
N ALA A 111 17.19 11.47 -4.32
CA ALA A 111 17.32 10.77 -5.60
C ALA A 111 16.03 10.94 -6.44
N PRO A 112 16.15 11.01 -7.78
CA PRO A 112 14.99 11.05 -8.65
C PRO A 112 14.17 9.75 -8.52
N PRO A 113 12.85 9.81 -8.80
CA PRO A 113 12.01 8.61 -8.81
C PRO A 113 12.49 7.61 -9.86
N ILE A 114 12.31 6.32 -9.59
CA ILE A 114 12.67 5.22 -10.50
C ILE A 114 11.78 5.22 -11.74
N TYR A 115 10.49 5.56 -11.56
CA TYR A 115 9.51 5.70 -12.62
C TYR A 115 8.97 7.12 -12.64
N GLY A 116 9.05 7.76 -13.81
CA GLY A 116 8.54 9.10 -14.03
C GLY A 116 7.02 9.17 -14.10
N SER A 117 6.50 10.39 -14.22
CA SER A 117 5.06 10.67 -14.21
C SER A 117 4.27 9.94 -15.31
N SER A 118 4.84 9.77 -16.51
CA SER A 118 4.17 9.03 -17.61
C SER A 118 3.98 7.55 -17.28
N ALA A 119 4.99 6.92 -16.65
CA ALA A 119 4.90 5.55 -16.22
C ALA A 119 3.86 5.37 -15.11
N ILE A 120 3.76 6.33 -14.18
CA ILE A 120 2.72 6.34 -13.13
C ILE A 120 1.32 6.37 -13.74
N VAL A 121 1.06 7.26 -14.70
CA VAL A 121 -0.24 7.37 -15.38
C VAL A 121 -0.58 6.07 -16.09
N LEU A 122 0.36 5.54 -16.89
CA LEU A 122 0.17 4.28 -17.59
C LEU A 122 -0.10 3.12 -16.63
N ALA A 123 0.65 3.05 -15.51
CA ALA A 123 0.46 2.06 -14.48
C ALA A 123 -0.91 2.15 -13.82
N SER A 124 -1.43 3.36 -13.56
CA SER A 124 -2.79 3.56 -13.05
C SER A 124 -3.85 3.01 -14.01
N GLY A 125 -3.70 3.25 -15.31
CA GLY A 125 -4.55 2.67 -16.33
C GLY A 125 -4.48 1.13 -16.37
N LEU A 126 -3.28 0.57 -16.47
CA LEU A 126 -3.08 -0.87 -16.57
C LEU A 126 -3.55 -1.62 -15.30
N ALA A 127 -3.31 -1.05 -14.12
CA ALA A 127 -3.82 -1.60 -12.86
C ALA A 127 -5.36 -1.60 -12.85
N SER A 128 -5.98 -0.52 -13.33
CA SER A 128 -7.44 -0.42 -13.42
C SER A 128 -8.04 -1.43 -14.42
N ALA A 129 -7.42 -1.61 -15.58
CA ALA A 129 -7.85 -2.60 -16.57
C ALA A 129 -7.78 -4.04 -16.04
N GLY A 130 -6.69 -4.37 -15.34
CA GLY A 130 -6.53 -5.65 -14.66
C GLY A 130 -7.56 -5.85 -13.55
N ALA A 131 -7.78 -4.82 -12.72
CA ALA A 131 -8.77 -4.86 -11.64
C ALA A 131 -10.19 -5.10 -12.15
N ALA A 132 -10.59 -4.51 -13.27
CA ALA A 132 -11.90 -4.76 -13.88
C ALA A 132 -12.12 -6.25 -14.18
N ARG A 133 -11.10 -6.93 -14.73
CA ARG A 133 -11.17 -8.37 -15.00
C ARG A 133 -11.24 -9.20 -13.72
N PHE A 134 -10.56 -8.79 -12.66
CA PHE A 134 -10.63 -9.43 -11.33
C PHE A 134 -12.00 -9.30 -10.68
N PHE A 135 -12.69 -8.19 -10.91
CA PHE A 135 -14.06 -7.95 -10.43
C PHE A 135 -15.14 -8.58 -11.31
N GLY A 136 -14.76 -9.48 -12.23
CA GLY A 136 -15.69 -10.18 -13.12
C GLY A 136 -16.13 -9.37 -14.34
N GLY A 137 -15.49 -8.24 -14.61
CA GLY A 137 -15.78 -7.41 -15.77
C GLY A 137 -15.36 -8.04 -17.09
N ASN A 138 -16.02 -7.60 -18.15
CA ASN A 138 -15.72 -8.02 -19.51
C ASN A 138 -14.64 -7.14 -20.18
N LEU A 139 -14.40 -7.34 -21.48
CA LEU A 139 -13.41 -6.56 -22.21
C LEU A 139 -13.79 -5.07 -22.28
N GLY A 140 -15.08 -4.76 -22.41
CA GLY A 140 -15.59 -3.39 -22.36
C GLY A 140 -15.31 -2.72 -21.03
N ASP A 141 -15.51 -3.44 -19.92
CA ASP A 141 -15.16 -2.97 -18.58
C ASP A 141 -13.64 -2.71 -18.46
N SER A 142 -12.81 -3.66 -18.88
CA SER A 142 -11.35 -3.51 -18.82
C SER A 142 -10.83 -2.34 -19.64
N LEU A 143 -11.33 -2.12 -20.86
CA LEU A 143 -10.92 -0.99 -21.71
C LEU A 143 -11.45 0.34 -21.18
N SER A 144 -12.67 0.36 -20.65
CA SER A 144 -13.24 1.56 -20.00
C SER A 144 -12.44 1.92 -18.76
N SER A 145 -12.15 0.94 -17.90
CA SER A 145 -11.32 1.13 -16.70
C SER A 145 -9.88 1.52 -17.03
N LEU A 146 -9.31 1.05 -18.16
CA LEU A 146 -8.02 1.54 -18.64
C LEU A 146 -8.05 3.05 -18.84
N GLY A 147 -9.01 3.55 -19.64
CA GLY A 147 -9.16 4.98 -19.92
C GLY A 147 -9.42 5.82 -18.67
N LEU A 148 -10.32 5.37 -17.80
CA LEU A 148 -10.62 6.06 -16.54
C LEU A 148 -9.43 6.03 -15.58
N GLY A 149 -8.71 4.91 -15.48
CA GLY A 149 -7.50 4.77 -14.68
C GLY A 149 -6.38 5.70 -15.14
N LEU A 150 -6.21 5.88 -16.45
CA LEU A 150 -5.31 6.90 -17.01
C LEU A 150 -5.74 8.31 -16.57
N GLY A 151 -7.04 8.61 -16.62
CA GLY A 151 -7.61 9.88 -16.17
C GLY A 151 -7.36 10.13 -14.68
N VAL A 152 -7.55 9.11 -13.84
CA VAL A 152 -7.25 9.17 -12.39
C VAL A 152 -5.76 9.38 -12.15
N GLY A 153 -4.88 8.73 -12.92
CA GLY A 153 -3.43 8.96 -12.88
C GLY A 153 -3.04 10.38 -13.28
N LEU A 154 -3.67 10.97 -14.30
CA LEU A 154 -3.45 12.37 -14.66
C LEU A 154 -3.93 13.33 -13.57
N LEU A 155 -5.08 13.03 -12.97
CA LEU A 155 -5.64 13.81 -11.87
C LEU A 155 -4.72 13.74 -10.63
N SER A 156 -4.11 12.60 -10.33
CA SER A 156 -3.18 12.47 -9.20
C SER A 156 -1.92 13.33 -9.39
N LEU A 157 -1.38 13.41 -10.62
CA LEU A 157 -0.27 14.30 -10.94
C LEU A 157 -0.65 15.78 -10.81
N ALA A 158 -1.86 16.16 -11.23
CA ALA A 158 -2.36 17.52 -11.08
C ALA A 158 -2.58 17.88 -9.60
N ALA A 159 -3.14 16.94 -8.82
CA ALA A 159 -3.37 17.08 -7.38
C ALA A 159 -2.05 17.24 -6.61
N GLY A 160 -1.00 16.51 -6.99
CA GLY A 160 0.34 16.65 -6.38
C GLY A 160 1.00 18.02 -6.60
N ARG A 161 0.58 18.78 -7.62
CA ARG A 161 1.10 20.13 -7.91
C ARG A 161 0.33 21.25 -7.22
N ARG A 162 -0.92 21.01 -6.82
CA ARG A 162 -1.82 22.03 -6.24
C ARG A 162 -2.38 21.55 -4.91
N THR A 163 -1.95 22.17 -3.82
CA THR A 163 -2.36 21.82 -2.44
C THR A 163 -3.88 21.77 -2.24
N GLY A 164 -4.62 22.69 -2.85
CA GLY A 164 -6.09 22.69 -2.80
C GLY A 164 -6.73 21.48 -3.48
N LEU A 165 -6.22 21.09 -4.66
CA LEU A 165 -6.73 19.94 -5.42
C LEU A 165 -6.40 18.62 -4.71
N GLY A 166 -5.25 18.54 -4.03
CA GLY A 166 -4.88 17.39 -3.21
C GLY A 166 -5.89 17.06 -2.10
N ARG A 167 -6.50 18.08 -1.47
CA ARG A 167 -7.49 17.90 -0.39
C ARG A 167 -8.80 17.28 -0.87
N VAL A 168 -9.16 17.50 -2.13
CA VAL A 168 -10.41 17.01 -2.74
C VAL A 168 -10.17 15.94 -3.80
N PHE A 169 -8.96 15.40 -3.87
CA PHE A 169 -8.56 14.45 -4.90
C PHE A 169 -9.45 13.19 -4.90
N ALA A 170 -9.59 12.54 -3.74
CA ALA A 170 -10.39 11.31 -3.62
C ALA A 170 -11.87 11.49 -4.00
N PRO A 171 -12.62 12.48 -3.46
CA PRO A 171 -14.01 12.69 -3.86
C PRO A 171 -14.14 13.08 -5.34
N LEU A 172 -13.23 13.91 -5.87
CA LEU A 172 -13.27 14.34 -7.27
C LEU A 172 -12.98 13.18 -8.24
N ALA A 173 -11.98 12.36 -7.93
CA ALA A 173 -11.67 11.16 -8.71
C ALA A 173 -12.85 10.18 -8.71
N ALA A 174 -13.46 9.95 -7.55
CA ALA A 174 -14.62 9.08 -7.43
C ALA A 174 -15.85 9.62 -8.20
N PHE A 175 -16.09 10.93 -8.14
CA PHE A 175 -17.12 11.60 -8.93
C PHE A 175 -16.90 11.41 -10.43
N LEU A 176 -15.70 11.74 -10.94
CA LEU A 176 -15.40 11.63 -12.36
C LEU A 176 -15.44 10.18 -12.85
N ALA A 177 -14.86 9.24 -12.09
CA ALA A 177 -14.88 7.83 -12.43
C ALA A 177 -16.31 7.29 -12.48
N ALA A 178 -17.15 7.61 -11.49
CA ALA A 178 -18.54 7.16 -11.46
C ALA A 178 -19.37 7.78 -12.60
N LEU A 179 -19.27 9.10 -12.81
CA LEU A 179 -20.02 9.81 -13.85
C LEU A 179 -19.66 9.30 -15.25
N LEU A 180 -18.35 9.20 -15.55
CA LEU A 180 -17.89 8.71 -16.83
C LEU A 180 -18.21 7.23 -17.03
N SER A 181 -18.14 6.40 -15.98
CA SER A 181 -18.56 4.99 -16.07
C SER A 181 -20.04 4.85 -16.43
N LEU A 182 -20.91 5.72 -15.89
CA LEU A 182 -22.34 5.75 -16.25
C LEU A 182 -22.55 6.17 -17.70
N ILE A 183 -21.80 7.16 -18.18
CA ILE A 183 -21.85 7.60 -19.59
C ILE A 183 -21.37 6.49 -20.53
N LEU A 184 -20.27 5.81 -20.20
CA LEU A 184 -19.71 4.73 -21.01
C LEU A 184 -20.63 3.50 -21.05
N ALA A 185 -21.26 3.16 -19.90
CA ALA A 185 -22.27 2.12 -19.82
C ALA A 185 -23.42 2.34 -20.82
N ARG A 186 -23.85 3.59 -20.99
CA ARG A 186 -24.86 3.97 -21.99
C ARG A 186 -24.32 3.94 -23.42
N ALA A 187 -23.11 4.44 -23.65
CA ALA A 187 -22.62 4.69 -25.00
C ALA A 187 -22.11 3.43 -25.73
N ILE A 188 -21.47 2.51 -25.01
CA ILE A 188 -20.72 1.39 -25.62
C ILE A 188 -21.53 0.08 -25.58
N GLY A 189 -22.50 -0.04 -24.67
CA GLY A 189 -23.25 -1.29 -24.45
C GLY A 189 -22.38 -2.38 -23.80
N GLY A 190 -22.89 -3.09 -22.80
CA GLY A 190 -22.15 -4.15 -22.11
C GLY A 190 -21.07 -3.69 -21.13
N VAL A 191 -20.91 -2.40 -20.87
CA VAL A 191 -20.06 -1.88 -19.79
C VAL A 191 -20.85 -1.80 -18.48
N HIS A 192 -20.38 -2.48 -17.44
CA HIS A 192 -20.92 -2.48 -16.11
C HIS A 192 -20.33 -1.30 -15.32
N SER A 193 -21.16 -0.28 -15.08
CA SER A 193 -20.73 0.95 -14.40
C SER A 193 -20.14 0.70 -13.00
N HIS A 194 -20.70 -0.26 -12.24
CA HIS A 194 -20.19 -0.61 -10.90
C HIS A 194 -18.77 -1.19 -10.96
N VAL A 195 -18.55 -2.20 -11.81
CA VAL A 195 -17.24 -2.84 -12.00
C VAL A 195 -16.23 -1.82 -12.52
N THR A 196 -16.63 -1.04 -13.53
CA THR A 196 -15.77 -0.04 -14.17
C THR A 196 -15.36 1.06 -13.19
N THR A 197 -16.29 1.56 -12.37
CA THR A 197 -16.01 2.58 -11.33
C THR A 197 -15.07 2.04 -10.27
N LEU A 198 -15.36 0.86 -9.73
CA LEU A 198 -14.55 0.22 -8.70
C LEU A 198 -13.12 -0.03 -9.18
N ALA A 199 -12.98 -0.53 -10.42
CA ALA A 199 -11.70 -0.80 -11.05
C ALA A 199 -10.89 0.48 -11.35
N ALA A 200 -11.54 1.54 -11.85
CA ALA A 200 -10.88 2.83 -12.10
C ALA A 200 -10.33 3.48 -10.83
N LEU A 201 -10.93 3.19 -9.67
CA LEU A 201 -10.54 3.73 -8.38
C LEU A 201 -9.59 2.82 -7.59
N ILE A 202 -9.17 1.67 -8.14
CA ILE A 202 -8.41 0.65 -7.39
C ILE A 202 -7.14 1.19 -6.73
N VAL A 203 -6.48 2.17 -7.37
CA VAL A 203 -5.26 2.81 -6.84
C VAL A 203 -5.55 3.75 -5.68
N LEU A 204 -6.76 4.31 -5.59
CA LEU A 204 -7.17 5.23 -4.52
C LEU A 204 -7.78 4.49 -3.33
N VAL A 205 -8.33 3.32 -3.58
CA VAL A 205 -8.97 2.50 -2.55
C VAL A 205 -7.95 2.19 -1.44
N PRO A 206 -8.19 2.62 -0.18
CA PRO A 206 -7.22 2.59 0.91
C PRO A 206 -7.01 1.19 1.52
N GLY A 207 -6.94 0.14 0.70
CA GLY A 207 -6.80 -1.24 1.14
C GLY A 207 -5.46 -1.53 1.83
N LEU A 208 -4.37 -0.92 1.35
CA LEU A 208 -3.08 -1.04 2.04
C LEU A 208 -3.10 -0.34 3.40
N SER A 209 -3.66 0.87 3.47
CA SER A 209 -3.81 1.62 4.72
C SER A 209 -4.61 0.84 5.75
N LEU A 210 -5.70 0.19 5.33
CA LEU A 210 -6.50 -0.70 6.18
C LEU A 210 -5.66 -1.88 6.70
N THR A 211 -4.90 -2.53 5.82
CA THR A 211 -4.10 -3.71 6.19
C THR A 211 -2.94 -3.33 7.12
N VAL A 212 -2.29 -2.19 6.88
CA VAL A 212 -1.27 -1.64 7.79
C VAL A 212 -1.90 -1.25 9.13
N ALA A 213 -3.08 -0.63 9.13
CA ALA A 213 -3.82 -0.30 10.35
C ALA A 213 -4.09 -1.55 11.20
N MET A 214 -4.63 -2.61 10.58
CA MET A 214 -4.89 -3.87 11.27
C MET A 214 -3.61 -4.55 11.76
N THR A 215 -2.51 -4.46 11.00
CA THR A 215 -1.19 -4.96 11.43
C THR A 215 -0.68 -4.18 12.65
N GLU A 216 -0.78 -2.85 12.64
CA GLU A 216 -0.38 -1.99 13.75
C GLU A 216 -1.25 -2.26 14.99
N LEU A 217 -2.56 -2.49 14.83
CA LEU A 217 -3.44 -2.91 15.94
C LEU A 217 -3.03 -4.28 16.51
N ALA A 218 -2.80 -5.27 15.65
CA ALA A 218 -2.40 -6.62 16.06
C ALA A 218 -1.03 -6.66 16.76
N THR A 219 -0.13 -5.74 16.39
CA THR A 219 1.19 -5.56 17.00
C THR A 219 1.20 -4.55 18.16
N ARG A 220 0.02 -4.15 18.66
CA ARG A 220 -0.17 -3.26 19.82
C ARG A 220 0.25 -1.79 19.63
N HIS A 221 0.45 -1.33 18.39
CA HIS A 221 0.58 0.09 18.06
C HIS A 221 -0.82 0.72 17.91
N LEU A 222 -1.59 0.74 19.01
CA LEU A 222 -3.02 1.06 19.01
C LEU A 222 -3.33 2.47 18.46
N VAL A 223 -2.56 3.48 18.87
CA VAL A 223 -2.76 4.87 18.42
C VAL A 223 -2.52 5.00 16.91
N SER A 224 -1.45 4.39 16.39
CA SER A 224 -1.16 4.43 14.96
C SER A 224 -2.19 3.67 14.14
N GLY A 225 -2.52 2.45 14.55
CA GLY A 225 -3.49 1.60 13.86
C GLY A 225 -4.87 2.25 13.80
N THR A 226 -5.39 2.76 14.93
CA THR A 226 -6.68 3.46 14.96
C THR A 226 -6.68 4.73 14.10
N ALA A 227 -5.61 5.54 14.13
CA ALA A 227 -5.51 6.74 13.31
C ALA A 227 -5.50 6.42 11.80
N ARG A 228 -4.77 5.38 11.36
CA ARG A 228 -4.80 4.93 9.95
C ARG A 228 -6.17 4.38 9.55
N LEU A 229 -6.82 3.64 10.43
CA LEU A 229 -8.17 3.11 10.20
C LEU A 229 -9.17 4.26 10.02
N ALA A 230 -9.16 5.26 10.90
CA ALA A 230 -10.00 6.45 10.80
C ALA A 230 -9.74 7.24 9.50
N GLY A 231 -8.45 7.37 9.11
CA GLY A 231 -8.07 7.97 7.84
C GLY A 231 -8.61 7.20 6.62
N ALA A 232 -8.50 5.87 6.61
CA ALA A 232 -9.05 5.03 5.55
C ALA A 232 -10.58 5.14 5.45
N LEU A 233 -11.29 5.17 6.58
CA LEU A 233 -12.74 5.39 6.63
C LEU A 233 -13.13 6.75 6.06
N THR A 234 -12.37 7.81 6.38
CA THR A 234 -12.60 9.15 5.82
C THR A 234 -12.43 9.16 4.31
N VAL A 235 -11.40 8.48 3.79
CA VAL A 235 -11.21 8.31 2.34
C VAL A 235 -12.40 7.59 1.72
N PHE A 236 -12.88 6.47 2.29
CA PHE A 236 -14.07 5.79 1.78
C PHE A 236 -15.32 6.68 1.77
N MET A 237 -15.57 7.44 2.84
CA MET A 237 -16.72 8.35 2.93
C MET A 237 -16.67 9.46 1.89
N THR A 238 -15.50 10.08 1.70
CA THR A 238 -15.34 11.14 0.68
C THR A 238 -15.46 10.58 -0.73
N MET A 239 -14.91 9.39 -1.01
CA MET A 239 -15.12 8.73 -2.30
C MET A 239 -16.60 8.42 -2.54
N ALA A 240 -17.31 7.88 -1.55
CA ALA A 240 -18.72 7.58 -1.66
C ALA A 240 -19.58 8.83 -1.89
N PHE A 241 -19.24 9.96 -1.26
CA PHE A 241 -19.84 11.25 -1.57
C PHE A 241 -19.66 11.62 -3.04
N GLY A 242 -18.45 11.47 -3.59
CA GLY A 242 -18.20 11.69 -5.02
C GLY A 242 -19.09 10.82 -5.92
N VAL A 243 -19.22 9.53 -5.61
CA VAL A 243 -20.12 8.61 -6.33
C VAL A 243 -21.59 9.02 -6.20
N ALA A 244 -22.03 9.43 -5.00
CA ALA A 244 -23.39 9.87 -4.75
C ALA A 244 -23.76 11.09 -5.61
N VAL A 245 -22.87 12.10 -5.65
CA VAL A 245 -23.04 13.30 -6.48
C VAL A 245 -23.09 12.94 -7.97
N ALA A 246 -22.23 12.02 -8.42
CA ALA A 246 -22.24 11.57 -9.82
C ALA A 246 -23.57 10.90 -10.19
N ARG A 247 -24.12 10.05 -9.32
CA ARG A 247 -25.42 9.40 -9.52
C ARG A 247 -26.57 10.40 -9.53
N ALA A 248 -26.57 11.36 -8.62
CA ALA A 248 -27.59 12.40 -8.55
C ALA A 248 -27.60 13.26 -9.83
N LEU A 249 -26.41 13.65 -10.32
CA LEU A 249 -26.27 14.40 -11.56
C LEU A 249 -26.69 13.57 -12.78
N ALA A 250 -26.31 12.29 -12.83
CA ALA A 250 -26.69 11.40 -13.91
C ALA A 250 -28.21 11.20 -13.98
N GLY A 251 -28.91 11.09 -12.84
CA GLY A 251 -30.37 10.97 -12.78
C GLY A 251 -31.13 12.26 -13.12
N ALA A 252 -30.50 13.43 -12.95
CA ALA A 252 -31.06 14.71 -13.40
C ALA A 252 -30.93 14.90 -14.92
N LEU A 253 -29.95 14.24 -15.54
CA LEU A 253 -29.87 14.07 -16.98
C LEU A 253 -30.78 12.90 -17.38
N PRO A 254 -31.36 12.85 -18.60
CA PRO A 254 -32.12 11.69 -19.09
C PRO A 254 -31.21 10.49 -19.42
N ILE A 255 -30.23 10.22 -18.55
CA ILE A 255 -29.39 9.04 -18.53
C ILE A 255 -30.16 7.99 -17.73
N ASP A 256 -30.89 7.11 -18.43
CA ASP A 256 -31.46 5.92 -17.80
C ASP A 256 -30.37 5.24 -16.97
N THR A 257 -30.64 4.97 -15.71
CA THR A 257 -29.72 4.28 -14.80
C THR A 257 -29.99 2.77 -14.76
N SER A 258 -31.06 2.34 -15.43
CA SER A 258 -31.48 0.96 -15.59
C SER A 258 -31.01 0.44 -16.94
N TYR A 259 -29.97 -0.41 -16.98
CA TYR A 259 -29.55 -1.07 -18.21
C TYR A 259 -29.73 -2.59 -18.11
N ALA A 260 -30.40 -3.14 -19.12
CA ALA A 260 -30.42 -4.57 -19.42
C ALA A 260 -29.11 -4.96 -20.14
N LEU A 261 -28.57 -6.15 -19.84
CA LEU A 261 -27.34 -6.65 -20.46
C LEU A 261 -27.51 -6.84 -21.97
N ALA A 262 -26.62 -6.24 -22.76
CA ALA A 262 -26.45 -6.60 -24.16
C ALA A 262 -25.85 -8.02 -24.25
N PRO A 263 -26.44 -8.98 -25.01
CA PRO A 263 -26.02 -10.39 -25.00
C PRO A 263 -24.61 -10.65 -25.58
N ALA A 264 -24.02 -9.70 -26.30
CA ALA A 264 -22.80 -9.94 -27.08
C ALA A 264 -21.49 -9.79 -26.27
N LEU A 265 -21.52 -9.13 -25.10
CA LEU A 265 -20.34 -8.86 -24.25
C LEU A 265 -20.37 -9.60 -22.90
N THR A 266 -21.35 -10.48 -22.70
CA THR A 266 -21.47 -11.37 -21.53
C THR A 266 -20.74 -12.69 -21.68
N ALA A 267 -20.13 -12.94 -22.85
CA ALA A 267 -19.30 -14.13 -23.05
C ALA A 267 -18.19 -14.14 -21.99
N GLU A 268 -18.15 -15.21 -21.18
CA GLU A 268 -17.08 -15.42 -20.22
C GLU A 268 -15.73 -15.25 -20.93
N LEU A 269 -14.94 -14.25 -20.52
CA LEU A 269 -13.64 -14.06 -21.16
C LEU A 269 -12.80 -15.29 -20.91
N ALA A 270 -12.19 -15.77 -21.98
CA ALA A 270 -11.34 -16.94 -21.98
C ALA A 270 -10.37 -16.93 -20.78
N PRO A 271 -10.11 -18.08 -20.12
CA PRO A 271 -9.36 -18.13 -18.87
C PRO A 271 -7.98 -17.49 -18.91
N TRP A 272 -7.34 -17.42 -20.08
CA TRP A 272 -6.04 -16.76 -20.27
C TRP A 272 -6.08 -15.26 -19.98
N THR A 273 -7.21 -14.59 -20.17
CA THR A 273 -7.38 -13.14 -19.88
C THR A 273 -7.18 -12.82 -18.41
N ARG A 274 -7.51 -13.78 -17.53
CA ARG A 274 -7.26 -13.69 -16.09
C ARG A 274 -5.76 -13.68 -15.79
N MET A 275 -4.97 -14.50 -16.49
CA MET A 275 -3.51 -14.54 -16.33
C MET A 275 -2.87 -13.21 -16.75
N VAL A 276 -3.39 -12.58 -17.81
CA VAL A 276 -2.94 -11.25 -18.23
C VAL A 276 -3.27 -10.20 -17.16
N ALA A 277 -4.48 -10.20 -16.61
CA ALA A 277 -4.87 -9.30 -15.52
C ALA A 277 -4.01 -9.49 -14.26
N LEU A 278 -3.71 -10.75 -13.91
CA LEU A 278 -2.82 -11.16 -12.84
C LEU A 278 -1.38 -10.67 -13.01
N MET A 279 -0.96 -10.32 -14.22
CA MET A 279 0.37 -9.74 -14.49
C MET A 279 0.33 -8.21 -14.55
N LEU A 280 -0.71 -7.63 -15.15
CA LEU A 280 -0.84 -6.18 -15.32
C LEU A 280 -0.99 -5.45 -13.98
N ALA A 281 -1.81 -5.96 -13.06
CA ALA A 281 -2.06 -5.29 -11.79
C ALA A 281 -0.80 -5.22 -10.87
N PRO A 282 -0.06 -6.32 -10.62
CA PRO A 282 1.18 -6.26 -9.83
C PRO A 282 2.25 -5.38 -10.45
N ILE A 283 2.40 -5.39 -11.79
CA ILE A 283 3.35 -4.53 -12.49
C ILE A 283 2.98 -3.05 -12.31
N GLY A 284 1.69 -2.72 -12.43
CA GLY A 284 1.17 -1.38 -12.13
C GLY A 284 1.51 -0.95 -10.72
N PHE A 285 1.26 -1.81 -9.72
CA PHE A 285 1.62 -1.53 -8.32
C PHE A 285 3.13 -1.39 -8.10
N CYS A 286 3.97 -2.16 -8.81
CA CYS A 286 5.43 -1.99 -8.74
C CYS A 286 5.86 -0.59 -9.19
N VAL A 287 5.25 -0.05 -10.24
CA VAL A 287 5.52 1.30 -10.72
C VAL A 287 5.04 2.34 -9.70
N LEU A 288 3.83 2.16 -9.16
CA LEU A 288 3.23 3.07 -8.18
C LEU A 288 4.05 3.13 -6.88
N PHE A 289 4.55 2.00 -6.39
CA PHE A 289 5.40 1.94 -5.19
C PHE A 289 6.89 2.24 -5.45
N GLN A 290 7.26 2.66 -6.66
CA GLN A 290 8.66 2.96 -7.01
C GLN A 290 9.60 1.79 -6.71
N VAL A 291 9.18 0.57 -7.06
CA VAL A 291 9.95 -0.66 -6.86
C VAL A 291 11.17 -0.68 -7.79
N ARG A 292 12.30 -1.18 -7.28
CA ARG A 292 13.49 -1.40 -8.11
C ARG A 292 13.19 -2.41 -9.22
N ARG A 293 13.55 -2.10 -10.46
CA ARG A 293 13.28 -2.94 -11.64
C ARG A 293 13.73 -4.40 -11.48
N ALA A 294 14.83 -4.62 -10.75
CA ALA A 294 15.38 -5.95 -10.49
C ALA A 294 14.52 -6.83 -9.55
N ASP A 295 13.59 -6.25 -8.80
CA ASP A 295 12.73 -6.95 -7.85
C ASP A 295 11.32 -7.22 -8.43
N VAL A 296 10.96 -6.59 -9.56
CA VAL A 296 9.65 -6.73 -10.22
C VAL A 296 9.31 -8.17 -10.60
N PRO A 297 10.22 -8.99 -11.18
CA PRO A 297 9.89 -10.37 -11.54
C PRO A 297 9.53 -11.23 -10.32
N ALA A 298 10.23 -11.05 -9.20
CA ALA A 298 9.95 -11.78 -7.97
C ALA A 298 8.57 -11.41 -7.40
N ILE A 299 8.20 -10.13 -7.47
CA ILE A 299 6.88 -9.65 -7.05
C ILE A 299 5.78 -10.21 -7.95
N ALA A 300 5.98 -10.20 -9.27
CA ALA A 300 5.00 -10.74 -10.21
C ALA A 300 4.74 -12.23 -9.94
N ILE A 301 5.79 -13.04 -9.84
CA ILE A 301 5.67 -14.48 -9.55
C ILE A 301 4.98 -14.71 -8.20
N THR A 302 5.42 -14.00 -7.16
CA THR A 302 4.84 -14.14 -5.80
C THR A 302 3.37 -13.74 -5.79
N GLY A 303 3.01 -12.64 -6.45
CA GLY A 303 1.65 -12.15 -6.54
C GLY A 303 0.72 -13.14 -7.23
N VAL A 304 1.15 -13.74 -8.34
CA VAL A 304 0.36 -14.76 -9.05
C VAL A 304 0.16 -16.00 -8.18
N VAL A 305 1.24 -16.53 -7.58
CA VAL A 305 1.18 -17.71 -6.72
C VAL A 305 0.26 -17.47 -5.52
N ALA A 306 0.42 -16.33 -4.84
CA ALA A 306 -0.40 -15.98 -3.69
C ALA A 306 -1.87 -15.80 -4.05
N ALA A 307 -2.18 -15.18 -5.18
CA ALA A 307 -3.55 -14.99 -5.64
C ALA A 307 -4.23 -16.34 -6.00
N GLU A 308 -3.52 -17.25 -6.66
CA GLU A 308 -4.07 -18.58 -6.96
C GLU A 308 -4.24 -19.42 -5.69
N LEU A 309 -3.28 -19.40 -4.75
CA LEU A 309 -3.42 -20.06 -3.47
C LEU A 309 -4.61 -19.51 -2.67
N ALA A 310 -4.77 -18.19 -2.63
CA ALA A 310 -5.91 -17.55 -1.98
C ALA A 310 -7.24 -17.97 -2.62
N ARG A 311 -7.29 -18.05 -3.95
CA ARG A 311 -8.48 -18.49 -4.67
C ARG A 311 -8.82 -19.95 -4.40
N LEU A 312 -7.83 -20.84 -4.47
CA LEU A 312 -8.03 -22.29 -4.24
C LEU A 312 -8.48 -22.57 -2.81
N ALA A 313 -7.79 -22.00 -1.82
CA ALA A 313 -8.18 -22.12 -0.42
C ALA A 313 -9.55 -21.46 -0.16
N GLY A 314 -9.80 -20.30 -0.79
CA GLY A 314 -11.06 -19.59 -0.70
C GLY A 314 -12.26 -20.37 -1.22
N ALA A 315 -12.07 -21.15 -2.29
CA ALA A 315 -13.12 -21.99 -2.85
C ALA A 315 -13.48 -23.18 -1.96
N VAL A 316 -12.54 -23.69 -1.15
CA VAL A 316 -12.75 -24.87 -0.30
C VAL A 316 -13.24 -24.48 1.10
N ALA A 317 -12.68 -23.41 1.66
CA ALA A 317 -12.82 -23.11 3.09
C ALA A 317 -13.31 -21.69 3.39
N GLY A 318 -13.69 -20.92 2.36
CA GLY A 318 -14.22 -19.57 2.49
C GLY A 318 -13.17 -18.45 2.31
N PRO A 319 -13.63 -17.24 2.00
CA PRO A 319 -12.78 -16.11 1.60
C PRO A 319 -11.77 -15.68 2.68
N GLU A 320 -12.10 -15.86 3.96
CA GLU A 320 -11.23 -15.55 5.10
C GLU A 320 -9.99 -16.45 5.10
N LEU A 321 -10.18 -17.77 4.96
CA LEU A 321 -9.08 -18.73 4.87
C LEU A 321 -8.30 -18.61 3.56
N GLY A 322 -8.97 -18.23 2.47
CA GLY A 322 -8.31 -17.82 1.23
C GLY A 322 -7.34 -16.67 1.45
N ALA A 323 -7.82 -15.58 2.07
CA ALA A 323 -6.99 -14.42 2.38
C ALA A 323 -5.82 -14.77 3.32
N PHE A 324 -6.07 -15.54 4.38
CA PHE A 324 -5.02 -16.04 5.26
C PHE A 324 -3.93 -16.80 4.50
N THR A 325 -4.32 -17.74 3.64
CA THR A 325 -3.40 -18.60 2.89
C THR A 325 -2.55 -17.79 1.90
N GLY A 326 -3.18 -16.85 1.18
CA GLY A 326 -2.48 -15.94 0.29
C GLY A 326 -1.47 -15.07 1.03
N ALA A 327 -1.89 -14.43 2.13
CA ALA A 327 -1.01 -13.60 2.94
C ALA A 327 0.14 -14.37 3.59
N PHE A 328 -0.12 -15.60 4.04
CA PHE A 328 0.91 -16.50 4.56
C PHE A 328 1.96 -16.83 3.48
N ALA A 329 1.52 -17.18 2.27
CA ALA A 329 2.42 -17.44 1.15
C ALA A 329 3.26 -16.21 0.78
N VAL A 330 2.65 -15.02 0.71
CA VAL A 330 3.38 -13.76 0.50
C VAL A 330 4.39 -13.53 1.62
N GLY A 331 4.01 -13.74 2.87
CA GLY A 331 4.89 -13.56 4.03
C GLY A 331 6.12 -14.47 3.98
N LEU A 332 5.95 -15.75 3.64
CA LEU A 332 7.06 -16.69 3.47
C LEU A 332 7.98 -16.27 2.33
N ALA A 333 7.41 -15.96 1.16
CA ALA A 333 8.18 -15.52 -0.01
C ALA A 333 8.92 -14.21 0.27
N ALA A 334 8.30 -13.25 0.96
CA ALA A 334 8.90 -11.98 1.32
C ALA A 334 10.08 -12.12 2.28
N ASN A 335 9.95 -12.97 3.31
CA ASN A 335 11.06 -13.24 4.22
C ASN A 335 12.20 -14.03 3.55
N GLY A 336 11.87 -15.02 2.71
CA GLY A 336 12.86 -15.75 1.94
C GLY A 336 13.62 -14.86 0.94
N TYR A 337 12.91 -13.96 0.26
CA TYR A 337 13.53 -13.00 -0.66
C TYR A 337 14.38 -11.97 0.10
N ALA A 338 13.91 -11.48 1.24
CA ALA A 338 14.67 -10.61 2.13
C ALA A 338 15.98 -11.26 2.58
N ALA A 339 15.94 -12.56 2.90
CA ALA A 339 17.11 -13.36 3.24
C ALA A 339 18.14 -13.39 2.12
N TRP A 340 17.67 -13.80 0.94
CA TRP A 340 18.50 -14.03 -0.23
C TRP A 340 19.15 -12.74 -0.73
N ARG A 341 18.37 -11.66 -0.80
CA ARG A 341 18.80 -10.38 -1.40
C ARG A 341 19.29 -9.36 -0.39
N ARG A 342 19.19 -9.66 0.91
CA ARG A 342 19.51 -8.76 2.03
C ARG A 342 18.73 -7.44 1.95
N LEU A 343 17.46 -7.53 1.54
CA LEU A 343 16.55 -6.38 1.40
C LEU A 343 15.45 -6.43 2.46
N PRO A 344 14.76 -5.30 2.75
CA PRO A 344 13.57 -5.33 3.59
C PRO A 344 12.48 -6.23 2.98
N ALA A 345 11.84 -7.07 3.82
CA ALA A 345 10.73 -7.94 3.39
C ALA A 345 9.56 -7.15 2.77
N ALA A 346 9.40 -5.88 3.16
CA ALA A 346 8.41 -4.95 2.62
C ALA A 346 8.43 -4.85 1.08
N VAL A 347 9.58 -5.08 0.44
CA VAL A 347 9.76 -5.02 -1.03
C VAL A 347 8.83 -5.99 -1.76
N ILE A 348 8.69 -7.22 -1.26
CA ILE A 348 7.76 -8.21 -1.82
C ILE A 348 6.39 -8.12 -1.15
N LEU A 349 6.39 -7.93 0.17
CA LEU A 349 5.19 -7.99 1.00
C LEU A 349 4.13 -6.95 0.60
N LEU A 350 4.49 -5.66 0.49
CA LEU A 350 3.50 -4.60 0.28
C LEU A 350 2.80 -4.67 -1.09
N PRO A 351 3.50 -4.83 -2.23
CA PRO A 351 2.85 -4.91 -3.54
C PRO A 351 2.00 -6.18 -3.71
N CYS A 352 2.45 -7.31 -3.16
CA CYS A 352 1.70 -8.56 -3.25
C CYS A 352 0.48 -8.55 -2.31
N LEU A 353 0.60 -8.02 -1.08
CA LEU A 353 -0.55 -7.88 -0.18
C LEU A 353 -1.62 -6.98 -0.79
N LEU A 354 -1.25 -5.90 -1.49
CA LEU A 354 -2.20 -5.00 -2.15
C LEU A 354 -3.15 -5.72 -3.13
N LEU A 355 -2.76 -6.86 -3.69
CA LEU A 355 -3.65 -7.67 -4.53
C LEU A 355 -4.73 -8.41 -3.72
N LEU A 356 -4.46 -8.68 -2.44
CA LEU A 356 -5.30 -9.46 -1.55
C LEU A 356 -6.13 -8.58 -0.59
N VAL A 357 -5.77 -7.30 -0.42
CA VAL A 357 -6.41 -6.43 0.55
C VAL A 357 -7.90 -6.20 0.24
N PRO A 358 -8.77 -6.15 1.25
CA PRO A 358 -10.21 -6.04 1.07
C PRO A 358 -10.68 -4.59 0.83
N GLY A 359 -9.85 -3.75 0.21
CA GLY A 359 -10.19 -2.35 0.00
C GLY A 359 -11.46 -2.16 -0.84
N SER A 360 -11.66 -3.03 -1.84
CA SER A 360 -12.86 -3.00 -2.69
C SER A 360 -14.14 -3.27 -1.90
N LEU A 361 -14.10 -4.17 -0.91
CA LEU A 361 -15.24 -4.46 -0.02
C LEU A 361 -15.58 -3.25 0.85
N GLY A 362 -14.57 -2.52 1.33
CA GLY A 362 -14.78 -1.27 2.07
C GLY A 362 -15.45 -0.19 1.23
N PHE A 363 -15.00 -0.01 -0.01
CA PHE A 363 -15.65 0.93 -0.92
C PHE A 363 -17.07 0.47 -1.28
N GLN A 364 -17.27 -0.82 -1.56
CA GLN A 364 -18.59 -1.40 -1.83
C GLN A 364 -19.55 -1.14 -0.68
N SER A 365 -19.14 -1.41 0.56
CA SER A 365 -19.91 -1.13 1.78
C SER A 365 -20.47 0.29 1.76
N VAL A 366 -19.62 1.30 1.59
CA VAL A 366 -20.08 2.71 1.65
C VAL A 366 -20.97 3.05 0.45
N THR A 367 -20.70 2.52 -0.74
CA THR A 367 -21.58 2.74 -1.90
C THR A 367 -22.95 2.06 -1.77
N LEU A 368 -23.03 0.94 -1.05
CA LEU A 368 -24.30 0.24 -0.75
C LEU A 368 -25.16 1.07 0.22
N PHE A 369 -24.54 1.67 1.26
CA PHE A 369 -25.24 2.63 2.12
C PHE A 369 -25.81 3.82 1.33
N VAL A 370 -25.02 4.38 0.40
CA VAL A 370 -25.48 5.47 -0.49
C VAL A 370 -26.64 5.02 -1.39
N SER A 371 -26.72 3.73 -1.69
CA SER A 371 -27.75 3.14 -2.55
C SER A 371 -28.99 2.66 -1.76
N ASN A 372 -29.12 3.03 -0.48
CA ASN A 372 -30.18 2.60 0.44
C ASN A 372 -30.21 1.08 0.74
N ASP A 373 -29.09 0.38 0.57
CA ASP A 373 -28.94 -1.03 0.97
C ASP A 373 -28.01 -1.14 2.19
N ALA A 374 -28.55 -0.76 3.36
CA ALA A 374 -27.79 -0.70 4.59
C ALA A 374 -27.36 -2.09 5.09
N LEU A 375 -28.19 -3.12 4.92
CA LEU A 375 -27.89 -4.46 5.41
C LEU A 375 -26.70 -5.07 4.65
N ALA A 376 -26.73 -5.03 3.31
CA ALA A 376 -25.59 -5.48 2.50
C ALA A 376 -24.34 -4.62 2.74
N GLY A 377 -24.53 -3.32 2.98
CA GLY A 377 -23.45 -2.41 3.38
C GLY A 377 -22.75 -2.85 4.66
N VAL A 378 -23.52 -3.13 5.72
CA VAL A 378 -22.98 -3.65 7.00
C VAL A 378 -22.27 -4.98 6.80
N GLU A 379 -22.86 -5.93 6.06
CA GLU A 379 -22.26 -7.24 5.80
C GLU A 379 -20.89 -7.11 5.09
N ALA A 380 -20.82 -6.26 4.06
CA ALA A 380 -19.59 -5.97 3.35
C ALA A 380 -18.51 -5.34 4.27
N ALA A 381 -18.91 -4.44 5.17
CA ALA A 381 -18.00 -3.85 6.15
C ALA A 381 -17.43 -4.90 7.13
N PHE A 382 -18.28 -5.78 7.66
CA PHE A 382 -17.84 -6.86 8.54
C PHE A 382 -16.90 -7.84 7.81
N ARG A 383 -17.25 -8.25 6.60
CA ARG A 383 -16.43 -9.14 5.78
C ARG A 383 -15.08 -8.52 5.45
N MET A 384 -15.03 -7.23 5.16
CA MET A 384 -13.78 -6.49 4.97
C MET A 384 -12.88 -6.59 6.22
N ILE A 385 -13.44 -6.38 7.43
CA ILE A 385 -12.67 -6.46 8.68
C ILE A 385 -12.14 -7.88 8.91
N LEU A 386 -12.96 -8.91 8.70
CA LEU A 386 -12.57 -10.31 8.86
C LEU A 386 -11.46 -10.71 7.88
N ILE A 387 -11.56 -10.29 6.61
CA ILE A 387 -10.52 -10.53 5.62
C ILE A 387 -9.24 -9.79 6.00
N ALA A 388 -9.33 -8.53 6.44
CA ALA A 388 -8.15 -7.77 6.86
C ALA A 388 -7.47 -8.42 8.07
N ALA A 389 -8.23 -8.91 9.06
CA ALA A 389 -7.71 -9.68 10.19
C ALA A 389 -7.05 -10.99 9.74
N SER A 390 -7.64 -11.70 8.77
CA SER A 390 -7.10 -12.94 8.21
C SER A 390 -5.78 -12.71 7.46
N LEU A 391 -5.67 -11.63 6.70
CA LEU A 391 -4.42 -11.22 6.04
C LEU A 391 -3.32 -10.97 7.09
N VAL A 392 -3.64 -10.21 8.14
CA VAL A 392 -2.68 -9.91 9.22
C VAL A 392 -2.24 -11.19 9.92
N ALA A 393 -3.18 -12.08 10.24
CA ALA A 393 -2.86 -13.39 10.82
C ALA A 393 -1.91 -14.19 9.93
N GLY A 394 -2.18 -14.26 8.61
CA GLY A 394 -1.30 -14.95 7.65
C GLY A 394 0.11 -14.38 7.63
N VAL A 395 0.26 -13.06 7.60
CA VAL A 395 1.58 -12.40 7.62
C VAL A 395 2.31 -12.63 8.94
N LEU A 396 1.62 -12.54 10.09
CA LEU A 396 2.22 -12.75 11.41
C LEU A 396 2.70 -14.18 11.58
N VAL A 397 1.89 -15.17 11.20
CA VAL A 397 2.29 -16.59 11.24
C VAL A 397 3.46 -16.86 10.29
N ALA A 398 3.49 -16.25 9.11
CA ALA A 398 4.64 -16.38 8.22
C ALA A 398 5.93 -15.82 8.84
N ASN A 399 5.85 -14.73 9.61
CA ASN A 399 7.00 -14.14 10.29
C ASN A 399 7.51 -14.95 11.49
N THR A 400 6.69 -15.82 12.09
CA THR A 400 7.15 -16.73 13.16
C THR A 400 7.81 -17.97 12.59
N VAL A 401 7.34 -18.47 11.43
CA VAL A 401 7.90 -19.62 10.73
C VAL A 401 9.21 -19.25 10.04
N ALA A 402 9.28 -18.07 9.43
CA ALA A 402 10.52 -17.59 8.83
C ALA A 402 11.51 -17.17 9.93
N LEU A 403 12.64 -17.86 10.03
CA LEU A 403 13.69 -17.55 11.01
C LEU A 403 14.03 -16.05 11.00
N PRO A 404 14.09 -15.39 12.19
CA PRO A 404 14.40 -13.97 12.25
C PRO A 404 15.79 -13.72 11.68
N HIS A 405 15.87 -12.82 10.69
CA HIS A 405 17.13 -12.28 10.20
C HIS A 405 17.70 -11.29 11.23
N VAL A 406 18.14 -11.82 12.36
CA VAL A 406 19.09 -11.11 13.21
C VAL A 406 20.38 -11.08 12.39
N ARG A 407 20.66 -9.93 11.75
CA ARG A 407 22.01 -9.65 11.24
C ARG A 407 22.93 -9.62 12.47
N GLY A 408 23.51 -10.76 12.83
CA GLY A 408 24.58 -10.84 13.81
C GLY A 408 25.75 -9.98 13.35
N PRO A 409 26.54 -9.40 14.28
CA PRO A 409 27.74 -8.68 13.91
C PRO A 409 28.68 -9.64 13.15
N ALA A 410 29.20 -9.19 12.02
CA ALA A 410 30.25 -9.89 11.30
C ALA A 410 31.53 -9.86 12.14
N HIS A 411 31.67 -10.82 13.05
CA HIS A 411 32.93 -11.18 13.68
C HIS A 411 33.32 -12.58 13.22
N GLU A 412 33.97 -12.66 12.05
CA GLU A 412 34.95 -13.72 11.86
C GLU A 412 36.33 -13.13 12.13
N HIS A 413 36.87 -13.54 13.27
CA HIS A 413 38.29 -13.57 13.54
C HIS A 413 39.02 -14.16 12.34
N ARG A 414 39.89 -13.37 11.70
CA ARG A 414 41.13 -13.90 11.15
C ARG A 414 42.28 -13.31 11.95
N ALA A 415 42.55 -13.95 13.07
CA ALA A 415 43.87 -14.00 13.66
C ALA A 415 44.38 -15.43 13.44
N VAL A 416 45.22 -15.60 12.41
CA VAL A 416 46.46 -16.39 12.43
C VAL A 416 47.42 -15.66 11.50
#